data_AF-A0A0U3PFU4-F1
#
_entry.id   AF-A0A0U3PFU4-F1
#
_cell.length_a   1.000
_cell.length_b   1.000
_cell.length_c   1.000
_cell.angle_alpha   90.00
_cell.angle_beta   90.00
_cell.angle_gamma   90.00
#
_symmetry.space_group_name_H-M   'P 1'
#
loop_
_entity.id
_entity.type
_entity.pdbx_description
1 polymer ?
#
loop_
_entity_poly.entity_id
_entity_poly.type
_entity_poly.pdbx_seq_one_letter_code
_entity_poly.pdbx_strand_id
1 'polypeptide(L)'
;MRLGVVTAILYCVQFSPELNDAEVERIADMVLERPFYDLAIEEEYAGIEAVLAAPDWEDDLSWQPHAEAAVRDFLRRLLQRLDALRPWREPQFRSLELKRWEEYRTGRLLAHVRLYPPPQDPLFSRLRPVPGDEHELRATLLRLRSGDEVALIAPPSSGTGDAALMALAPHRPAPQVIEAFVTHTGYARERVTPAVRRWWRRPVLPAGVRPTG
;
A
#
# COMPACT_ATOMS: atom_id res chain seq x y z
N MET A 1 10.32 3.39 18.37
CA MET A 1 9.33 3.68 17.31
C MET A 1 7.91 3.45 17.85
N ARG A 2 7.48 4.19 18.88
CA ARG A 2 6.18 3.89 19.53
C ARG A 2 5.00 4.66 18.92
N LEU A 3 5.22 5.81 18.28
CA LEU A 3 4.13 6.60 17.68
C LEU A 3 3.91 6.40 16.17
N GLY A 4 4.51 5.41 15.50
CA GLY A 4 4.45 5.27 14.04
C GLY A 4 3.07 5.50 13.41
N VAL A 5 2.07 4.68 13.80
CA VAL A 5 0.69 4.79 13.29
C VAL A 5 0.00 6.10 13.71
N VAL A 6 0.21 6.54 14.96
CA VAL A 6 -0.40 7.77 15.49
C VAL A 6 0.15 9.01 14.80
N THR A 7 1.44 9.05 14.52
CA THR A 7 2.08 10.11 13.75
C THR A 7 1.47 10.18 12.35
N ALA A 8 1.26 9.05 11.66
CA ALA A 8 0.59 9.04 10.36
C ALA A 8 -0.85 9.55 10.42
N ILE A 9 -1.61 9.13 11.43
CA ILE A 9 -2.97 9.62 11.69
C ILE A 9 -2.96 11.14 11.90
N LEU A 10 -2.06 11.63 12.75
CA LEU A 10 -1.91 13.06 13.05
C LEU A 10 -1.55 13.87 11.81
N TYR A 11 -0.68 13.34 10.94
CA TYR A 11 -0.36 13.99 9.68
C TYR A 11 -1.59 14.16 8.79
N CYS A 12 -2.55 13.23 8.86
CA CYS A 12 -3.78 13.31 8.10
C CYS A 12 -4.80 14.31 8.67
N VAL A 13 -4.69 14.73 9.93
CA VAL A 13 -5.61 15.68 10.59
C VAL A 13 -4.94 17.00 10.99
N GLN A 14 -3.66 17.19 10.66
CA GLN A 14 -2.90 18.40 11.04
C GLN A 14 -3.46 19.69 10.45
N PHE A 15 -4.23 19.61 9.36
CA PHE A 15 -4.89 20.76 8.73
C PHE A 15 -6.39 20.84 9.07
N SER A 16 -6.91 19.87 9.81
CA SER A 16 -8.28 19.92 10.30
C SER A 16 -8.34 20.92 11.45
N PRO A 17 -9.26 21.90 11.43
CA PRO A 17 -9.35 22.90 12.50
C PRO A 17 -9.83 22.27 13.82
N GLU A 18 -10.60 21.19 13.74
CA GLU A 18 -11.17 20.48 14.88
C GLU A 18 -11.12 18.97 14.63
N LEU A 19 -10.95 18.18 15.69
CA LEU A 19 -10.96 16.72 15.65
C LEU A 19 -12.36 16.16 15.96
N ASN A 20 -13.35 16.50 15.13
CA ASN A 20 -14.74 16.11 15.33
C ASN A 20 -15.06 14.68 14.84
N ASP A 21 -16.31 14.26 14.94
CA ASP A 21 -16.73 12.90 14.54
C ASP A 21 -16.59 12.66 13.03
N ALA A 22 -16.67 13.70 12.19
CA ALA A 22 -16.43 13.54 10.77
C ALA A 22 -14.97 13.18 10.47
N GLU A 23 -14.02 13.72 11.21
CA GLU A 23 -12.61 13.32 11.14
C GLU A 23 -12.41 11.90 11.65
N VAL A 24 -13.13 11.49 12.69
CA VAL A 24 -13.08 10.11 13.21
C VAL A 24 -13.54 9.12 12.14
N GLU A 25 -14.70 9.36 11.51
CA GLU A 25 -15.20 8.51 10.42
C GLU A 25 -14.21 8.45 9.25
N ARG A 26 -13.70 9.62 8.83
CA ARG A 26 -12.75 9.70 7.71
C ARG A 26 -11.47 8.92 7.98
N ILE A 27 -10.91 9.02 9.19
CA ILE A 27 -9.70 8.29 9.57
C ILE A 27 -10.01 6.79 9.76
N ALA A 28 -11.16 6.43 10.32
CA ALA A 28 -11.57 5.02 10.45
C ALA A 28 -11.68 4.35 9.08
N ASP A 29 -12.32 5.00 8.11
CA ASP A 29 -12.41 4.50 6.74
C ASP A 29 -11.02 4.36 6.11
N MET A 30 -10.14 5.34 6.33
CA MET A 30 -8.78 5.29 5.80
C MET A 30 -7.95 4.16 6.39
N VAL A 31 -8.03 3.93 7.70
CA VAL A 31 -7.38 2.82 8.42
C VAL A 31 -7.87 1.47 7.89
N LEU A 32 -9.17 1.32 7.65
CA LEU A 32 -9.76 0.06 7.17
C LEU A 32 -9.50 -0.21 5.68
N GLU A 33 -9.51 0.83 4.84
CA GLU A 33 -9.35 0.67 3.40
C GLU A 33 -7.90 0.75 2.94
N ARG A 34 -7.09 1.57 3.62
CA ARG A 34 -5.71 1.91 3.23
C ARG A 34 -4.79 1.94 4.46
N PRO A 35 -4.46 0.76 5.01
CA PRO A 35 -3.58 0.69 6.17
C PRO A 35 -2.28 1.48 5.99
N PHE A 36 -1.92 2.23 7.02
CA PHE A 36 -0.66 2.94 7.17
C PHE A 36 0.50 1.96 7.26
N TYR A 37 1.60 2.30 6.57
CA TYR A 37 2.84 1.51 6.59
C TYR A 37 2.64 0.03 6.25
N ASP A 38 1.57 -0.31 5.53
CA ASP A 38 1.23 -1.69 5.16
C ASP A 38 0.94 -2.63 6.35
N LEU A 39 0.60 -2.07 7.52
CA LEU A 39 0.22 -2.83 8.70
C LEU A 39 -1.12 -3.55 8.50
N ALA A 40 -1.35 -4.62 9.24
CA ALA A 40 -2.69 -5.17 9.42
C ALA A 40 -3.52 -4.23 10.33
N ILE A 41 -4.84 -4.23 10.15
CA ILE A 41 -5.74 -3.42 10.97
C ILE A 41 -5.59 -3.73 12.47
N GLU A 42 -5.34 -4.99 12.81
CA GLU A 42 -5.06 -5.42 14.18
C GLU A 42 -3.80 -4.76 14.75
N GLU A 43 -2.76 -4.59 13.93
CA GLU A 43 -1.49 -3.99 14.33
C GLU A 43 -1.63 -2.47 14.50
N GLU A 44 -2.38 -1.81 13.62
CA GLU A 44 -2.71 -0.39 13.76
C GLU A 44 -3.54 -0.11 14.99
N TYR A 45 -4.59 -0.91 15.20
CA TYR A 45 -5.45 -0.84 16.37
C TYR A 45 -4.63 -1.00 17.66
N ALA A 46 -3.80 -2.06 17.74
CA ALA A 46 -2.92 -2.30 18.88
C ALA A 46 -1.88 -1.17 19.08
N GLY A 47 -1.38 -0.57 17.98
CA GLY A 47 -0.48 0.58 18.04
C GLY A 47 -1.14 1.82 18.65
N ILE A 48 -2.39 2.12 18.28
CA ILE A 48 -3.16 3.23 18.87
C ILE A 48 -3.45 2.95 20.35
N GLU A 49 -3.84 1.72 20.70
CA GLU A 49 -4.04 1.31 22.11
C GLU A 49 -2.78 1.48 22.95
N ALA A 50 -1.64 1.00 22.45
CA ALA A 50 -0.36 1.09 23.16
C ALA A 50 0.04 2.55 23.43
N VAL A 51 -0.21 3.44 22.48
CA VAL A 51 0.04 4.89 22.64
C VAL A 51 -0.90 5.51 23.67
N LEU A 52 -2.17 5.17 23.64
CA LEU A 52 -3.15 5.69 24.61
C LEU A 52 -2.89 5.19 26.04
N ALA A 53 -2.35 3.99 26.19
CA ALA A 53 -1.98 3.41 27.48
C ALA A 53 -0.70 4.03 28.08
N ALA A 54 0.13 4.69 27.27
CA ALA A 54 1.31 5.38 27.77
C ALA A 54 0.90 6.59 28.64
N PRO A 55 1.50 6.74 29.84
CA PRO A 55 1.18 7.86 30.73
C PRO A 55 1.56 9.19 30.07
N ASP A 56 2.74 9.25 29.47
CA ASP A 56 3.27 10.41 28.77
C ASP A 56 3.70 10.00 27.35
N TRP A 57 3.59 10.94 26.42
CA TRP A 57 4.09 10.76 25.06
C TRP A 57 5.50 11.36 24.94
N GLU A 58 6.49 10.50 24.71
CA GLU A 58 7.90 10.91 24.61
C GLU A 58 8.21 11.68 23.31
N ASP A 59 7.44 11.45 22.24
CA ASP A 59 7.70 12.13 20.96
C ASP A 59 7.06 13.53 20.94
N ASP A 60 7.79 14.48 20.34
CA ASP A 60 7.34 15.86 20.18
C ASP A 60 6.17 15.96 19.18
N LEU A 61 5.01 16.41 19.65
CA LEU A 61 3.81 16.67 18.86
C LEU A 61 3.56 18.16 18.58
N SER A 62 4.55 19.04 18.82
CA SER A 62 4.41 20.48 18.60
C SER A 62 4.23 20.88 17.12
N TRP A 63 4.49 19.97 16.18
CA TRP A 63 4.33 20.19 14.75
C TRP A 63 2.86 20.20 14.29
N GLN A 64 1.94 19.64 15.08
CA GLN A 64 0.50 19.64 14.78
C GLN A 64 -0.25 20.62 15.70
N PRO A 65 -1.40 21.17 15.27
CA PRO A 65 -2.01 22.32 15.94
C PRO A 65 -2.86 21.97 17.17
N HIS A 66 -3.14 20.69 17.44
CA HIS A 66 -4.07 20.24 18.47
C HIS A 66 -3.38 20.02 19.81
N ALA A 67 -4.06 20.34 20.91
CA ALA A 67 -3.56 20.00 22.24
C ALA A 67 -3.57 18.48 22.45
N GLU A 68 -2.61 17.95 23.23
CA GLU A 68 -2.50 16.51 23.51
C GLU A 68 -3.80 15.90 24.02
N ALA A 69 -4.52 16.59 24.90
CA ALA A 69 -5.80 16.13 25.43
C ALA A 69 -6.86 15.91 24.32
N ALA A 70 -6.89 16.80 23.32
CA ALA A 70 -7.79 16.68 22.17
C ALA A 70 -7.37 15.51 21.27
N VAL A 71 -6.06 15.29 21.07
CA VAL A 71 -5.56 14.14 20.31
C VAL A 71 -5.91 12.83 21.01
N ARG A 72 -5.69 12.72 22.32
CA ARG A 72 -6.05 11.52 23.09
C ARG A 72 -7.54 11.22 23.03
N ASP A 73 -8.38 12.24 23.15
CA ASP A 73 -9.83 12.08 23.00
C ASP A 73 -10.19 11.57 21.60
N PHE A 74 -9.64 12.19 20.55
CA PHE A 74 -9.82 11.78 19.17
C PHE A 74 -9.43 10.31 18.93
N LEU A 75 -8.25 9.89 19.41
CA LEU A 75 -7.78 8.51 19.26
C LEU A 75 -8.68 7.51 20.00
N ARG A 76 -9.24 7.88 21.16
CA ARG A 76 -10.22 7.02 21.87
C ARG A 76 -11.51 6.87 21.08
N ARG A 77 -12.05 7.96 20.53
CA ARG A 77 -13.23 7.92 19.66
C ARG A 77 -12.97 7.12 18.39
N LEU A 78 -11.76 7.22 17.83
CA LEU A 78 -11.33 6.38 16.70
C LEU A 78 -11.33 4.90 17.05
N LEU A 79 -10.75 4.49 18.20
CA LEU A 79 -10.80 3.08 18.63
C LEU A 79 -12.23 2.59 18.83
N GLN A 80 -13.08 3.38 19.50
CA GLN A 80 -14.50 3.05 19.66
C GLN A 80 -15.21 2.86 18.32
N ARG A 81 -14.89 3.71 17.34
CA ARG A 81 -15.44 3.59 15.99
C ARG A 81 -14.96 2.32 15.29
N LEU A 82 -13.67 2.02 15.37
CA LEU A 82 -13.10 0.78 14.82
C LEU A 82 -13.73 -0.45 15.47
N ASP A 83 -13.95 -0.45 16.78
CA ASP A 83 -14.63 -1.53 17.49
C ASP A 83 -16.07 -1.74 17.01
N ALA A 84 -16.82 -0.66 16.80
CA ALA A 84 -18.18 -0.72 16.27
C ALA A 84 -18.24 -1.28 14.83
N LEU A 85 -17.12 -1.28 14.10
CA LEU A 85 -17.00 -1.80 12.74
C LEU A 85 -16.51 -3.26 12.69
N ARG A 86 -16.36 -3.94 13.84
CA ARG A 86 -16.01 -5.36 13.87
C ARG A 86 -17.19 -6.24 13.38
N PRO A 87 -16.91 -7.38 12.70
CA PRO A 87 -15.59 -7.82 12.26
C PRO A 87 -15.06 -6.95 11.11
N TRP A 88 -13.80 -6.55 11.19
CA TRP A 88 -13.19 -5.71 10.17
C TRP A 88 -13.14 -6.43 8.84
N ARG A 89 -13.55 -5.73 7.79
CA ARG A 89 -13.47 -6.25 6.43
C ARG A 89 -12.00 -6.37 6.03
N GLU A 90 -11.65 -7.47 5.37
CA GLU A 90 -10.31 -7.59 4.79
C GLU A 90 -10.11 -6.46 3.75
N PRO A 91 -8.96 -5.76 3.73
CA PRO A 91 -8.72 -4.71 2.76
C PRO A 91 -8.73 -5.27 1.33
N GLN A 92 -8.82 -4.38 0.32
CA GLN A 92 -8.87 -4.83 -1.07
C GLN A 92 -7.56 -5.49 -1.50
N PHE A 93 -6.44 -5.04 -0.92
CA PHE A 93 -5.13 -5.65 -1.03
C PHE A 93 -4.27 -5.31 0.19
N ARG A 94 -3.23 -6.10 0.42
CA ARG A 94 -2.20 -5.88 1.44
C ARG A 94 -0.84 -5.87 0.77
N SER A 95 0.09 -5.03 1.22
CA SER A 95 1.47 -5.16 0.77
C SER A 95 2.16 -6.32 1.49
N LEU A 96 3.07 -6.99 0.80
CA LEU A 96 3.90 -8.06 1.32
C LEU A 96 5.33 -7.56 1.47
N GLU A 97 6.07 -8.14 2.42
CA GLU A 97 7.48 -7.84 2.59
C GLU A 97 8.30 -8.25 1.36
N LEU A 98 9.29 -7.42 0.99
CA LEU A 98 10.21 -7.69 -0.12
C LEU A 98 11.19 -8.86 0.13
N LYS A 99 11.09 -9.60 1.24
CA LYS A 99 11.94 -10.77 1.54
C LYS A 99 11.86 -11.85 0.45
N ARG A 100 10.71 -11.95 -0.25
CA ARG A 100 10.47 -12.91 -1.33
C ARG A 100 10.77 -12.34 -2.73
N TRP A 101 11.41 -11.18 -2.81
CA TRP A 101 11.66 -10.48 -4.07
C TRP A 101 12.27 -11.34 -5.19
N GLU A 102 13.25 -12.18 -4.86
CA GLU A 102 13.97 -13.02 -5.83
C GLU A 102 13.04 -14.02 -6.55
N GLU A 103 11.95 -14.45 -5.91
CA GLU A 103 10.93 -15.26 -6.57
C GLU A 103 10.21 -14.43 -7.64
N TYR A 104 9.82 -13.20 -7.31
CA TYR A 104 8.98 -12.35 -8.16
C TYR A 104 9.69 -11.79 -9.38
N ARG A 105 10.99 -11.45 -9.26
CA ARG A 105 11.79 -10.97 -10.42
C ARG A 105 11.91 -12.02 -11.53
N THR A 106 11.73 -13.29 -11.19
CA THR A 106 11.73 -14.44 -12.12
C THR A 106 10.34 -15.01 -12.40
N GLY A 107 9.29 -14.39 -11.83
CA GLY A 107 7.91 -14.81 -12.01
C GLY A 107 7.41 -14.66 -13.45
N ARG A 108 6.12 -14.90 -13.64
CA ARG A 108 5.48 -14.72 -14.95
C ARG A 108 5.10 -13.27 -15.16
N LEU A 109 5.50 -12.69 -16.29
CA LEU A 109 5.01 -11.39 -16.72
C LEU A 109 3.52 -11.49 -17.12
N LEU A 110 2.68 -10.72 -16.43
CA LEU A 110 1.25 -10.66 -16.70
C LEU A 110 0.87 -9.45 -17.56
N ALA A 111 1.38 -8.27 -17.22
CA ALA A 111 1.03 -7.02 -17.87
C ALA A 111 2.11 -5.94 -17.71
N HIS A 112 1.98 -4.87 -18.50
CA HIS A 112 2.63 -3.59 -18.27
C HIS A 112 1.63 -2.62 -17.65
N VAL A 113 2.07 -1.87 -16.66
CA VAL A 113 1.24 -0.93 -15.90
C VAL A 113 1.87 0.45 -16.01
N ARG A 114 1.14 1.39 -16.60
CA ARG A 114 1.55 2.80 -16.67
C ARG A 114 1.30 3.46 -15.33
N LEU A 115 2.35 3.85 -14.63
CA LEU A 115 2.38 4.58 -13.36
C LEU A 115 2.51 6.08 -13.58
N TYR A 116 1.88 6.84 -12.70
CA TYR A 116 2.01 8.29 -12.64
C TYR A 116 2.64 8.72 -11.32
N PRO A 117 3.39 9.83 -11.28
CA PRO A 117 3.90 10.36 -10.02
C PRO A 117 2.76 10.67 -9.04
N PRO A 118 3.03 10.65 -7.72
CA PRO A 118 2.06 11.07 -6.72
C PRO A 118 1.63 12.52 -6.96
N PRO A 119 0.38 12.90 -6.62
CA PRO A 119 -0.61 12.10 -5.90
C PRO A 119 -1.50 11.21 -6.79
N GLN A 120 -1.24 11.13 -8.10
CA GLN A 120 -2.17 10.55 -9.09
C GLN A 120 -2.24 9.01 -9.05
N ASP A 121 -1.27 8.37 -8.40
CA ASP A 121 -1.15 6.91 -8.33
C ASP A 121 -0.75 6.47 -6.90
N PRO A 122 -1.70 5.93 -6.12
CA PRO A 122 -1.42 5.39 -4.80
C PRO A 122 -0.44 4.20 -4.79
N LEU A 123 -0.39 3.40 -5.86
CA LEU A 123 0.55 2.28 -5.95
C LEU A 123 1.98 2.75 -6.18
N PHE A 124 2.17 3.87 -6.88
CA PHE A 124 3.48 4.50 -7.03
C PHE A 124 4.09 4.83 -5.66
N SER A 125 3.30 5.40 -4.74
CA SER A 125 3.72 5.72 -3.38
C SER A 125 4.07 4.48 -2.53
N ARG A 126 3.63 3.27 -2.94
CA ARG A 126 3.95 1.99 -2.28
C ARG A 126 5.21 1.33 -2.82
N LEU A 127 5.75 1.79 -3.95
CA LEU A 127 7.02 1.29 -4.46
C LEU A 127 8.17 1.59 -3.50
N ARG A 128 8.93 0.56 -3.13
CA ARG A 128 10.13 0.65 -2.28
C ARG A 128 11.36 0.24 -3.08
N PRO A 129 12.54 0.80 -2.79
CA PRO A 129 13.80 0.27 -3.32
C PRO A 129 13.92 -1.21 -3.00
N VAL A 130 14.29 -2.00 -4.01
CA VAL A 130 14.56 -3.43 -3.83
C VAL A 130 15.91 -3.58 -3.09
N PRO A 131 15.95 -4.26 -1.93
CA PRO A 131 17.20 -4.43 -1.19
C PRO A 131 18.23 -5.21 -2.01
N GLY A 132 19.45 -4.65 -2.13
CA GLY A 132 20.58 -5.32 -2.78
C GLY A 132 20.49 -5.43 -4.32
N ASP A 133 19.54 -4.74 -4.95
CA ASP A 133 19.43 -4.74 -6.42
C ASP A 133 20.39 -3.73 -7.07
N GLU A 134 21.22 -4.21 -7.99
CA GLU A 134 22.23 -3.40 -8.71
C GLU A 134 21.61 -2.44 -9.73
N HIS A 135 20.34 -2.62 -10.10
CA HIS A 135 19.63 -1.80 -11.07
C HIS A 135 18.73 -0.75 -10.40
N GLU A 136 18.83 -0.61 -9.07
CA GLU A 136 18.04 0.31 -8.26
C GLU A 136 16.53 0.16 -8.51
N LEU A 137 16.08 -1.07 -8.79
CA LEU A 137 14.68 -1.35 -9.03
C LEU A 137 13.83 -0.93 -7.83
N ARG A 138 12.60 -0.54 -8.14
CA ARG A 138 11.57 -0.29 -7.13
C ARG A 138 10.45 -1.28 -7.30
N ALA A 139 9.99 -1.86 -6.20
CA ALA A 139 8.93 -2.85 -6.23
C ALA A 139 7.92 -2.66 -5.10
N THR A 140 6.71 -3.13 -5.35
CA THR A 140 5.73 -3.43 -4.30
C THR A 140 5.16 -4.81 -4.57
N LEU A 141 5.09 -5.64 -3.53
CA LEU A 141 4.47 -6.96 -3.57
C LEU A 141 3.10 -6.83 -2.93
N LEU A 142 2.06 -7.34 -3.56
CA LEU A 142 0.68 -7.20 -3.11
C LEU A 142 0.03 -8.57 -3.03
N ARG A 143 -0.71 -8.83 -1.95
CA ARG A 143 -1.73 -9.88 -1.87
C ARG A 143 -3.09 -9.23 -2.05
N LEU A 144 -3.79 -9.60 -3.12
CA LEU A 144 -5.13 -9.12 -3.43
C LEU A 144 -6.17 -9.88 -2.59
N ARG A 145 -7.35 -9.29 -2.35
CA ARG A 145 -8.46 -9.95 -1.66
C ARG A 145 -8.94 -11.23 -2.37
N SER A 146 -8.72 -11.34 -3.68
CA SER A 146 -8.93 -12.57 -4.44
C SER A 146 -7.99 -13.73 -4.05
N GLY A 147 -6.97 -13.45 -3.24
CA GLY A 147 -5.93 -14.38 -2.84
C GLY A 147 -4.70 -14.40 -3.76
N ASP A 148 -4.72 -13.71 -4.91
CA ASP A 148 -3.55 -13.67 -5.79
C ASP A 148 -2.45 -12.80 -5.22
N GLU A 149 -1.20 -13.24 -5.40
CA GLU A 149 -0.02 -12.43 -5.11
C GLU A 149 0.61 -11.92 -6.40
N VAL A 150 0.91 -10.63 -6.43
CA VAL A 150 1.50 -9.95 -7.60
C VAL A 150 2.63 -9.02 -7.18
N ALA A 151 3.60 -8.82 -8.06
CA ALA A 151 4.62 -7.78 -7.92
C ALA A 151 4.42 -6.71 -8.99
N LEU A 152 4.51 -5.46 -8.58
CA LEU A 152 4.63 -4.33 -9.47
C LEU A 152 6.07 -3.82 -9.41
N ILE A 153 6.76 -3.84 -10.56
CA ILE A 153 8.20 -3.59 -10.65
C ILE A 153 8.46 -2.41 -11.58
N ALA A 154 9.08 -1.35 -11.07
CA ALA A 154 9.38 -0.14 -11.79
C ALA A 154 10.90 0.14 -11.81
N PRO A 155 11.41 0.85 -12.85
CA PRO A 155 12.78 1.35 -12.87
C PRO A 155 12.98 2.48 -11.84
N PRO A 156 14.24 2.79 -11.46
CA PRO A 156 14.60 3.77 -10.43
C PRO A 156 14.01 5.17 -10.65
N SER A 157 14.00 5.64 -11.90
CA SER A 157 13.69 7.02 -12.30
C SER A 157 12.37 7.15 -13.07
N SER A 158 11.31 6.49 -12.63
CA SER A 158 10.02 6.57 -13.34
C SER A 158 9.26 7.87 -13.06
N GLY A 159 9.78 9.00 -13.57
CA GLY A 159 9.02 10.26 -13.70
C GLY A 159 7.83 10.13 -14.69
N THR A 160 7.88 9.13 -15.57
CA THR A 160 6.75 8.53 -16.29
C THR A 160 7.03 7.03 -16.35
N GLY A 161 6.22 6.21 -15.66
CA GLY A 161 6.67 4.89 -15.21
C GLY A 161 5.95 3.73 -15.86
N ASP A 162 6.55 3.06 -16.84
CA ASP A 162 6.10 1.71 -17.15
C ASP A 162 6.64 0.74 -16.09
N ALA A 163 5.73 0.04 -15.42
CA ALA A 163 6.03 -1.03 -14.50
C ALA A 163 5.62 -2.39 -15.07
N ALA A 164 6.35 -3.43 -14.71
CA ALA A 164 5.98 -4.82 -14.99
C ALA A 164 5.10 -5.35 -13.86
N LEU A 165 3.94 -5.91 -14.20
CA LEU A 165 3.09 -6.69 -13.31
C LEU A 165 3.46 -8.16 -13.45
N MET A 166 3.96 -8.76 -12.37
CA MET A 166 4.44 -10.14 -12.32
C MET A 166 3.64 -10.96 -11.32
N ALA A 167 3.57 -12.28 -11.51
CA ALA A 167 3.01 -13.20 -10.52
C ALA A 167 3.85 -14.48 -10.38
N LEU A 168 3.78 -15.11 -9.21
CA LEU A 168 4.42 -16.40 -8.95
C LEU A 168 3.51 -17.56 -9.38
N ALA A 169 4.12 -18.65 -9.86
CA ALA A 169 3.39 -19.89 -10.09
C ALA A 169 3.24 -20.69 -8.76
N PRO A 170 2.12 -21.41 -8.56
CA PRO A 170 0.92 -21.40 -9.39
C PRO A 170 0.09 -20.12 -9.18
N HIS A 171 -0.45 -19.57 -10.27
CA HIS A 171 -1.40 -18.46 -10.24
C HIS A 171 -2.59 -18.78 -11.15
N ARG A 172 -3.72 -18.10 -10.93
CA ARG A 172 -4.89 -18.18 -11.82
C ARG A 172 -4.52 -17.70 -13.24
N PRO A 173 -5.30 -18.03 -14.29
CA PRO A 173 -5.01 -17.55 -15.65
C PRO A 173 -4.72 -16.04 -15.69
N ALA A 174 -3.68 -15.63 -16.43
CA ALA A 174 -3.19 -14.24 -16.43
C ALA A 174 -4.29 -13.18 -16.60
N PRO A 175 -5.29 -13.33 -17.50
CA PRO A 175 -6.39 -12.37 -17.60
C PRO A 175 -7.17 -12.22 -16.29
N GLN A 176 -7.42 -13.30 -15.55
CA GLN A 176 -8.16 -13.26 -14.29
C GLN A 176 -7.36 -12.55 -13.18
N VAL A 177 -6.03 -12.75 -13.12
CA VAL A 177 -5.17 -12.04 -12.16
C VAL A 177 -5.10 -10.55 -12.49
N ILE A 178 -5.02 -10.20 -13.79
CA ILE A 178 -5.05 -8.79 -14.23
C ILE A 178 -6.37 -8.11 -13.86
N GLU A 179 -7.51 -8.76 -14.08
CA GLU A 179 -8.82 -8.21 -13.69
C GLU A 179 -8.95 -8.09 -12.17
N ALA A 180 -8.46 -9.06 -11.39
CA ALA A 180 -8.39 -8.94 -9.93
C ALA A 180 -7.51 -7.78 -9.49
N PHE A 181 -6.35 -7.59 -10.11
CA PHE A 181 -5.48 -6.44 -9.83
C PHE A 181 -6.23 -5.13 -10.06
N VAL A 182 -6.85 -4.94 -11.23
CA VAL A 182 -7.63 -3.74 -11.56
C VAL A 182 -8.78 -3.53 -10.56
N THR A 183 -9.54 -4.57 -10.27
CA THR A 183 -10.71 -4.51 -9.38
C THR A 183 -10.33 -4.12 -7.96
N HIS A 184 -9.28 -4.74 -7.42
CA HIS A 184 -8.91 -4.58 -6.01
C HIS A 184 -8.00 -3.38 -5.76
N THR A 185 -7.24 -2.92 -6.75
CA THR A 185 -6.41 -1.72 -6.59
C THR A 185 -7.10 -0.44 -7.05
N GLY A 186 -8.23 -0.56 -7.74
CA GLY A 186 -8.92 0.56 -8.39
C GLY A 186 -8.13 1.15 -9.57
N TYR A 187 -7.11 0.44 -10.07
CA TYR A 187 -6.26 0.93 -11.14
C TYR A 187 -7.01 1.01 -12.45
N ALA A 188 -6.90 2.13 -13.17
CA ALA A 188 -7.63 2.32 -14.42
C ALA A 188 -7.23 1.27 -15.48
N ARG A 189 -8.20 0.58 -16.06
CA ARG A 189 -7.97 -0.59 -16.93
C ARG A 189 -7.11 -0.25 -18.15
N GLU A 190 -7.30 0.93 -18.72
CA GLU A 190 -6.55 1.47 -19.85
C GLU A 190 -5.06 1.66 -19.57
N ARG A 191 -4.67 1.72 -18.29
CA ARG A 191 -3.27 1.81 -17.87
C ARG A 191 -2.61 0.44 -17.74
N VAL A 192 -3.37 -0.65 -17.83
CA VAL A 192 -2.87 -2.03 -17.70
C VAL A 192 -2.95 -2.74 -19.05
N THR A 193 -1.80 -2.93 -19.68
CA THR A 193 -1.67 -3.60 -20.98
C THR A 193 -1.21 -5.04 -20.79
N PRO A 194 -2.04 -6.06 -21.07
CA PRO A 194 -1.63 -7.46 -20.93
C PRO A 194 -0.36 -7.77 -21.73
N ALA A 195 0.49 -8.62 -21.18
CA ALA A 195 1.69 -9.11 -21.84
C ALA A 195 1.28 -10.11 -22.93
N VAL A 196 0.90 -9.60 -24.10
CA VAL A 196 0.59 -10.45 -25.26
C VAL A 196 1.91 -10.86 -25.91
N ARG A 197 2.10 -12.15 -26.21
CA ARG A 197 3.20 -12.64 -27.08
C ARG A 197 2.98 -12.14 -28.52
N ARG A 198 3.21 -10.86 -28.77
CA ARG A 198 3.33 -10.35 -30.15
C ARG A 198 4.76 -10.62 -30.60
N TRP A 199 4.92 -11.61 -31.47
CA TRP A 199 6.19 -12.10 -32.01
C TRP A 199 7.13 -11.03 -32.61
N TRP A 200 6.63 -9.82 -32.89
CA TRP A 200 7.40 -8.69 -33.42
C TRP A 200 7.71 -7.56 -32.40
N ARG A 201 7.24 -7.64 -31.15
CA ARG A 201 7.64 -6.69 -30.09
C ARG A 201 7.99 -7.45 -28.82
N ARG A 202 9.29 -7.53 -28.50
CA ARG A 202 9.71 -7.88 -27.15
C ARG A 202 9.25 -6.75 -26.22
N PRO A 203 8.52 -7.06 -25.14
CA PRO A 203 8.23 -6.05 -24.13
C PRO A 203 9.55 -5.55 -23.54
N VAL A 204 9.69 -4.22 -23.42
CA VAL A 204 10.81 -3.61 -22.70
C VAL A 204 10.55 -3.85 -21.21
N LEU A 205 11.41 -4.62 -20.58
CA LEU A 205 11.34 -4.91 -19.15
C LEU A 205 12.39 -4.10 -18.41
N PRO A 206 12.16 -3.76 -17.14
CA PRO A 206 13.20 -3.19 -16.30
C PRO A 206 14.43 -4.12 -16.27
N ALA A 207 15.62 -3.52 -16.30
CA ALA A 207 16.86 -4.29 -16.16
C ALA A 207 16.83 -5.11 -14.86
N GLY A 208 17.28 -6.36 -14.91
CA GLY A 208 17.24 -7.28 -13.76
C GLY A 208 15.99 -8.15 -13.64
N VAL A 209 14.91 -7.84 -14.36
CA VAL A 209 13.69 -8.66 -14.43
C VAL A 209 13.82 -9.72 -15.52
N ARG A 210 13.57 -10.99 -15.17
CA ARG A 210 13.76 -12.15 -16.07
C ARG A 210 12.53 -13.06 -16.01
N PRO A 211 11.44 -12.74 -16.71
CA PRO A 211 10.20 -13.49 -16.58
C PRO A 211 10.36 -14.93 -17.05
N THR A 212 9.72 -15.85 -16.33
CA THR A 212 9.52 -17.23 -16.78
C THR A 212 8.36 -17.30 -17.78
N GLY A 213 8.51 -18.20 -18.76
CA GLY A 213 7.70 -18.28 -19.98
C GLY A 213 6.34 -18.95 -19.83
#